data_AF-A0A3D1GCQ6-F1
#
_entry.id   AF-A0A3D1GCQ6-F1
#
_cell.length_a   1.000
_cell.length_b   1.000
_cell.length_c   1.000
_cell.angle_alpha   90.00
_cell.angle_beta   90.00
_cell.angle_gamma   90.00
#
_symmetry.space_group_name_H-M   'P 1'
#
loop_
_entity.id
_entity.type
_entity.pdbx_description
1 polymer ?
#
loop_
_entity_poly.entity_id
_entity_poly.type
_entity_poly.pdbx_seq_one_letter_code
_entity_poly.pdbx_strand_id
1 'polypeptide(L)' 'YRLITALNLGLPLDINVYDSAMWAAVTPMSELSVASKSVSLPFPDFTGGTWKTHDQLEINRVFKDA' A
#
# COMPACT_ATOMS: atom_id res chain seq x y z
N TYR A 1 0.29 19.99 -3.20
CA TYR A 1 0.14 19.96 -4.68
C TYR A 1 0.63 18.67 -5.33
N ARG A 2 1.26 17.72 -4.62
CA ARG A 2 1.84 16.49 -5.19
C ARG A 2 0.88 15.63 -6.02
N LEU A 3 -0.34 15.40 -5.54
CA LEU A 3 -1.35 14.62 -6.28
C LEU A 3 -1.73 15.27 -7.62
N ILE A 4 -2.00 16.58 -7.61
CA ILE A 4 -2.35 17.33 -8.82
C ILE A 4 -1.17 17.37 -9.79
N THR A 5 0.05 17.55 -9.27
CA THR A 5 1.27 17.51 -10.09
C THR A 5 1.49 16.14 -10.71
N ALA A 6 1.31 15.06 -9.96
CA ALA A 6 1.43 13.69 -10.47
C ALA A 6 0.39 13.42 -11.58
N LEU A 7 -0.85 13.87 -11.39
CA LEU A 7 -1.89 13.77 -12.39
C LEU A 7 -1.56 14.56 -13.67
N ASN A 8 -1.07 15.80 -13.53
CA ASN A 8 -0.72 16.66 -14.67
C ASN A 8 0.52 16.16 -15.44
N LEU A 9 1.46 15.50 -14.75
CA LEU A 9 2.71 15.00 -15.33
C LEU A 9 2.65 13.52 -15.72
N GLY A 10 1.54 12.82 -15.42
CA GLY A 10 1.44 11.37 -15.62
C GLY A 10 2.40 10.56 -14.74
N LEU A 11 2.83 11.12 -13.62
CA LEU A 11 3.70 10.45 -12.66
C LEU A 11 2.87 9.50 -11.78
N PRO A 12 3.44 8.37 -11.34
CA PRO A 12 2.80 7.54 -10.37
C PRO A 12 2.65 8.27 -9.03
N LEU A 13 1.66 7.84 -8.26
CA LEU A 13 1.36 8.42 -6.96
C LEU A 13 2.34 7.93 -5.89
N ASP A 14 2.48 8.76 -4.86
CA ASP A 14 3.28 8.45 -3.67
C ASP A 14 2.72 7.25 -2.88
N ILE A 15 1.40 7.04 -2.97
CA ILE A 15 0.63 6.02 -2.27
C ILE A 15 -0.17 5.27 -3.35
N ASN A 16 0.01 3.96 -3.43
CA ASN A 16 -0.72 3.12 -4.37
C ASN A 16 -2.02 2.57 -3.75
N VAL A 17 -2.80 1.85 -4.56
CA VAL A 17 -4.07 1.26 -4.12
C VAL A 17 -3.90 0.20 -3.03
N TYR A 18 -2.79 -0.56 -3.08
CA TYR A 18 -2.52 -1.66 -2.15
C TYR A 18 -2.13 -1.14 -0.77
N ASP A 19 -1.41 -0.02 -0.70
CA ASP A 19 -1.09 0.67 0.56
C ASP A 19 -2.39 1.10 1.26
N SER A 20 -3.30 1.71 0.50
CA SER A 20 -4.59 2.16 1.01
C SER A 20 -5.47 0.98 1.46
N ALA A 21 -5.49 -0.10 0.69
CA ALA A 21 -6.22 -1.33 1.04
C ALA A 21 -5.66 -1.98 2.32
N MET A 22 -4.34 -2.00 2.46
CA MET A 22 -3.65 -2.53 3.65
C MET A 22 -4.01 -1.72 4.90
N TRP A 23 -4.06 -0.39 4.81
CA TRP A 23 -4.51 0.45 5.93
C TRP A 23 -5.99 0.27 6.25
N ALA A 24 -6.85 0.17 5.24
CA ALA A 24 -8.27 -0.07 5.44
C ALA A 24 -8.55 -1.44 6.09
N ALA A 25 -7.71 -2.45 5.82
CA ALA A 25 -7.83 -3.78 6.40
C ALA A 25 -7.57 -3.83 7.91
N VAL A 26 -6.91 -2.81 8.49
CA VAL A 26 -6.61 -2.79 9.93
C VAL A 26 -7.87 -2.83 10.78
N THR A 27 -8.91 -2.08 10.40
CA THR A 27 -10.18 -2.04 11.14
C THR A 27 -10.86 -3.41 11.24
N PRO A 28 -11.23 -4.09 10.13
CA PRO A 28 -11.88 -5.38 10.21
C PRO A 28 -10.97 -6.48 10.81
N MET A 29 -9.65 -6.42 10.57
CA MET A 29 -8.72 -7.38 11.19
C MET A 29 -8.64 -7.22 12.71
N SER A 30 -8.74 -5.98 13.20
CA SER A 30 -8.76 -5.70 14.64
C SER A 30 -10.04 -6.23 15.28
N GLU A 31 -11.20 -6.04 14.64
CA GLU A 31 -12.47 -6.59 15.10
C GLU A 31 -12.44 -8.12 15.18
N LEU A 32 -11.89 -8.77 14.15
CA LEU A 32 -11.72 -10.23 14.12
C LEU A 32 -10.76 -10.73 15.21
N SER A 33 -9.67 -10.00 15.48
CA SER A 33 -8.72 -10.35 16.54
C SER A 33 -9.39 -10.28 17.91
N VAL A 34 -10.11 -9.19 18.21
CA VAL A 34 -10.84 -9.02 19.46
C VAL A 34 -11.90 -10.11 19.64
N ALA A 35 -12.68 -10.40 18.59
CA ALA A 35 -13.66 -11.49 18.61
C ALA A 35 -13.00 -12.86 18.87
N SER A 36 -11.76 -13.04 18.43
CA SER A 36 -10.96 -14.26 18.60
C SER A 36 -10.12 -14.27 19.88
N LYS A 37 -10.50 -13.51 20.91
CA LYS A 37 -9.77 -13.37 22.20
C LYS A 37 -8.40 -12.71 22.06
N SER A 38 -8.30 -11.71 21.20
CA SER A 38 -7.10 -10.89 20.97
C SER A 38 -5.88 -11.70 20.49
N VAL A 39 -6.13 -12.76 19.72
CA VAL A 39 -5.05 -13.53 19.09
C VAL A 39 -4.45 -12.78 17.90
N SER A 40 -3.18 -13.05 17.63
CA SER A 40 -2.52 -12.54 16.41
C SER A 40 -3.12 -13.21 15.18
N LEU A 41 -3.49 -12.39 14.19
CA LEU A 41 -4.06 -12.84 12.92
C LEU A 41 -3.11 -12.49 11.76
N PRO A 42 -2.97 -13.38 10.76
CA PRO A 42 -2.19 -13.07 9.57
C PRO A 42 -2.89 -12.00 8.74
N PHE A 43 -2.13 -11.01 8.26
CA PHE A 43 -2.65 -9.99 7.35
C PHE A 43 -2.68 -10.50 5.91
N PRO A 44 -3.74 -10.15 5.14
CA PRO A 44 -3.81 -10.49 3.73
C PRO A 44 -2.76 -9.73 2.90
N ASP A 45 -2.11 -10.44 1.98
CA ASP A 45 -1.19 -9.83 1.00
C ASP A 45 -1.98 -9.36 -0.23
N PHE A 46 -2.29 -8.06 -0.28
CA PHE A 46 -3.01 -7.46 -1.39
C PHE A 46 -2.17 -7.34 -2.68
N THR A 47 -0.85 -7.49 -2.59
CA THR A 47 0.07 -7.31 -3.71
C THR A 47 0.45 -8.63 -4.40
N GLY A 48 -0.02 -9.76 -3.88
CA GLY A 48 0.31 -11.09 -4.42
C GLY A 48 1.80 -11.43 -4.32
N GLY A 49 2.50 -10.93 -3.30
CA GLY A 49 3.92 -11.16 -3.07
C GLY A 49 4.86 -10.16 -3.74
N THR A 50 4.32 -9.22 -4.55
CA THR A 50 5.14 -8.20 -5.22
C THR A 50 5.72 -7.17 -4.25
N TRP A 51 5.15 -6.98 -3.06
CA TRP A 51 5.74 -6.15 -2.01
C TRP A 51 7.17 -6.57 -1.58
N LYS A 52 7.55 -7.83 -1.83
CA LYS A 52 8.88 -8.37 -1.50
C LYS A 52 9.95 -7.95 -2.49
N THR A 53 9.56 -7.54 -3.71
CA THR A 53 10.51 -6.98 -4.65
C THR A 53 10.93 -5.61 -4.15
N HIS A 54 12.24 -5.39 -4.06
CA HIS A 54 12.85 -4.14 -3.61
C HIS A 54 12.73 -3.07 -4.70
N ASP A 55 11.52 -2.84 -5.18
CA ASP A 55 11.25 -1.73 -6.08
C ASP A 55 11.14 -0.45 -5.27
N GLN A 56 11.85 0.56 -5.75
CA GLN A 56 11.70 1.93 -5.31
C GLN A 56 10.20 2.29 -5.28
N LEU A 57 9.80 3.09 -4.28
CA LEU A 57 8.49 3.76 -4.26
C LEU A 57 8.14 4.17 -5.69
N GLU A 58 6.89 3.99 -6.13
CA GLU A 58 6.53 4.18 -7.54
C GLU A 58 7.01 5.55 -8.09
N ILE A 59 6.95 6.60 -7.26
CA ILE A 59 7.52 7.92 -7.58
C ILE A 59 9.03 7.90 -7.88
N ASN A 60 9.82 7.12 -7.13
CA ASN A 60 11.25 6.98 -7.31
C ASN A 60 11.62 6.13 -8.54
N ARG A 61 10.70 5.30 -9.05
CA ARG A 61 10.91 4.55 -10.30
C ARG A 61 11.05 5.49 -11.50
N VAL A 62 10.26 6.56 -11.57
CA VAL A 62 10.35 7.53 -12.69
C VAL A 62 11.67 8.29 -12.72
N PHE A 63 12.23 8.65 -11.57
CA PHE A 63 13.49 9.41 -11.50
C PHE A 63 14.73 8.56 -11.75
N LYS A 64 14.60 7.24 -11.87
CA LYS A 64 15.71 6.33 -12.18
C LYS A 64 15.94 6.18 -13.69
N ASP A 65 14.88 6.37 -14.47
CA ASP A 65 14.89 6.21 -15.93
C ASP A 65 15.04 7.56 -16.68
N ALA A 66 15.25 8.66 -15.95
CA ALA A 66 15.53 10.01 -16.44
C ALA A 66 17.02 10.36 -16.30
#